data_AF-A0A924VWR3-F1
#
_entry.id   AF-A0A924VWR3-F1
#
_cell.length_a   1.000
_cell.length_b   1.000
_cell.length_c   1.000
_cell.angle_alpha   90.00
_cell.angle_beta   90.00
_cell.angle_gamma   90.00
#
_symmetry.space_group_name_H-M   'P 1'
#
loop_
_entity.id
_entity.type
_entity.pdbx_description
1 polymer ?
#
loop_
_entity_poly.entity_id
_entity_poly.type
_entity_poly.pdbx_seq_one_letter_code
_entity_poly.pdbx_strand_id
1 'polypeptide(L)'
;MLISHNWLTTYYKNPEILPSPKEIGELLTMHAFEIESLEEKEDDFIYDIKITPDRGPYAHGLRYVALELSLLIPELIIDEHIRFDIPDKDIELTKFTVNHDLVNEFIKKLCPVYSITKIENVKNG
;
A
#
# COMPACT_ATOMS: atom_id res chain seq x y z
N MET A 1 11.94 -0.85 2.56
CA MET A 1 10.89 -1.19 1.57
C MET A 1 11.22 -0.38 0.35
N LEU A 2 11.56 -1.04 -0.76
CA LEU A 2 11.96 -0.35 -1.98
C LEU A 2 10.73 0.06 -2.78
N ILE A 3 10.61 1.35 -3.09
CA ILE A 3 9.55 1.86 -3.96
C ILE A 3 10.12 2.68 -5.12
N SER A 4 9.51 2.53 -6.28
CA SER A 4 9.80 3.30 -7.49
C SER A 4 9.09 4.65 -7.44
N HIS A 5 9.80 5.73 -7.76
CA HIS A 5 9.22 7.06 -7.93
C HIS A 5 8.23 7.07 -9.09
N ASN A 6 8.60 6.48 -10.22
CA ASN A 6 7.71 6.34 -11.38
C ASN A 6 6.41 5.60 -11.01
N TRP A 7 6.49 4.51 -10.24
CA TRP A 7 5.30 3.80 -9.78
C TRP A 7 4.48 4.63 -8.78
N LEU A 8 5.14 5.37 -7.89
CA LEU A 8 4.44 6.30 -6.99
C LEU A 8 3.63 7.34 -7.78
N THR A 9 4.16 7.86 -8.89
CA THR A 9 3.47 8.87 -9.70
C THR A 9 2.15 8.38 -10.29
N THR A 10 2.01 7.08 -10.56
CA THR A 10 0.77 6.51 -11.11
C THR A 10 -0.41 6.57 -10.15
N TYR A 11 -0.19 6.96 -8.90
CA TYR A 11 -1.24 7.11 -7.89
C TYR A 11 -1.92 8.48 -7.94
N TYR A 12 -1.49 9.41 -8.79
CA TYR A 12 -1.97 10.78 -8.81
C TYR A 12 -2.59 11.17 -10.16
N LYS A 13 -3.65 11.96 -10.12
CA LYS A 13 -4.29 12.54 -11.31
C LYS A 13 -3.50 13.72 -11.89
N ASN A 14 -2.66 14.34 -11.07
CA ASN A 14 -1.81 15.48 -11.40
C ASN A 14 -0.34 15.20 -11.02
N PRO A 15 0.31 14.19 -11.62
CA PRO A 15 1.68 13.82 -11.27
C PRO A 15 2.70 14.94 -11.53
N GLU A 16 2.40 15.90 -12.39
CA GLU A 16 3.28 17.03 -12.73
C GLU A 16 3.54 18.00 -11.57
N ILE A 17 2.72 17.96 -10.51
CA ILE A 17 2.91 18.80 -9.32
C ILE A 17 3.73 18.10 -8.22
N LEU A 18 4.13 16.84 -8.43
CA LEU A 18 5.01 16.15 -7.49
C LEU A 18 6.33 16.90 -7.35
N PRO A 19 6.81 17.11 -6.11
CA PRO A 19 8.14 17.64 -5.88
C PRO A 19 9.22 16.70 -6.43
N SER A 20 10.46 17.17 -6.45
CA SER A 20 11.58 16.31 -6.83
C SER A 20 11.68 15.07 -5.92
N PRO A 21 12.28 13.97 -6.40
CA PRO A 21 12.41 12.76 -5.60
C PRO A 21 13.06 13.00 -4.23
N LYS A 22 14.04 13.91 -4.18
CA LYS A 22 14.72 14.30 -2.94
C LYS A 22 13.79 15.02 -1.97
N GLU A 23 13.01 16.00 -2.43
CA GLU A 23 12.07 16.74 -1.59
C GLU A 23 10.98 15.83 -1.02
N ILE A 24 10.49 14.87 -1.81
CA ILE A 24 9.56 13.84 -1.33
C ILE A 24 10.22 13.00 -0.23
N GLY A 25 11.47 12.58 -0.42
CA GLY A 25 12.21 11.82 0.59
C GLY A 25 12.36 12.59 1.91
N GLU A 26 12.66 13.88 1.84
CA GLU A 26 12.75 14.77 3.00
C GLU A 26 11.38 14.93 3.69
N LEU A 27 10.30 15.18 2.94
CA LEU A 27 8.95 15.29 3.47
C LEU A 27 8.51 14.02 4.19
N LEU A 28 8.70 12.86 3.56
CA LEU A 28 8.36 11.58 4.17
C LEU A 28 9.18 11.32 5.43
N THR A 29 10.48 11.65 5.41
CA THR A 29 11.38 11.53 6.57
C THR A 29 10.91 12.36 7.76
N MET A 30 10.40 13.56 7.51
CA MET A 30 9.98 14.49 8.57
C MET A 30 8.63 14.15 9.20
N HIS A 31 7.77 13.39 8.51
CA HIS A 31 6.36 13.28 8.89
C HIS A 31 5.81 11.85 9.01
N ALA A 32 6.31 10.90 8.22
CA ALA A 32 5.65 9.60 8.08
C ALA A 32 6.58 8.39 8.21
N PHE A 33 7.77 8.43 7.62
CA PHE A 33 8.64 7.26 7.45
C PHE A 33 10.11 7.60 7.68
N GLU A 34 10.99 6.61 7.69
CA GLU A 34 12.44 6.81 7.64
C GLU A 34 12.94 6.45 6.24
N ILE A 35 13.46 7.41 5.47
CA ILE A 35 14.10 7.12 4.18
C ILE A 35 15.58 6.80 4.43
N GLU A 36 15.96 5.54 4.25
CA GLU A 36 17.34 5.07 4.46
C GLU A 36 18.25 5.43 3.29
N SER A 37 17.72 5.38 2.07
CA SER A 37 18.44 5.78 0.86
C SER A 37 17.49 6.26 -0.25
N LEU A 38 18.06 7.02 -1.17
CA LEU A 38 17.44 7.42 -2.45
C LEU A 38 18.47 7.16 -3.55
N GLU A 39 18.18 6.19 -4.43
CA GLU A 39 19.08 5.75 -5.49
C GLU A 39 18.49 6.05 -6.86
N GLU A 40 19.25 6.71 -7.74
CA GLU A 40 18.91 6.84 -9.15
C GLU A 40 19.25 5.51 -9.87
N LYS A 41 18.27 4.96 -10.59
CA LYS A 41 18.43 3.75 -11.40
C LYS A 41 17.79 3.95 -12.76
N GLU A 42 18.65 3.99 -13.78
CA GLU A 42 18.23 4.23 -15.16
C GLU A 42 17.41 5.54 -15.26
N ASP A 43 16.12 5.45 -15.58
CA ASP A 43 15.20 6.59 -15.71
C ASP A 43 14.22 6.68 -14.51
N ASP A 44 14.61 6.19 -13.33
CA ASP A 44 13.79 6.16 -12.12
C ASP A 44 14.60 6.48 -10.84
N PHE A 45 13.88 6.78 -9.77
CA PHE A 45 14.42 6.94 -8.43
C PHE A 45 13.79 5.93 -7.48
N ILE A 46 14.63 5.21 -6.72
CA ILE A 46 14.20 4.20 -5.77
C ILE A 46 14.38 4.73 -4.35
N TYR A 47 13.29 4.81 -3.59
CA TYR A 47 13.32 5.10 -2.17
C TYR A 47 13.46 3.80 -1.39
N ASP A 48 14.42 3.70 -0.47
CA ASP A 48 14.39 2.67 0.56
C ASP A 48 13.72 3.22 1.82
N ILE A 49 12.48 2.79 2.03
CA ILE A 49 11.65 3.25 3.13
C ILE A 49 11.71 2.23 4.27
N LYS A 50 12.30 2.62 5.39
CA LYS A 50 12.16 1.89 6.64
C LYS A 50 10.82 2.24 7.30
N ILE A 51 9.92 1.27 7.25
CA ILE A 51 8.62 1.34 7.90
C ILE A 51 8.79 1.06 9.39
N THR A 52 8.36 2.00 10.23
CA THR A 52 8.41 1.86 11.68
C THR A 52 7.37 0.84 12.17
N PRO A 53 7.62 0.17 13.31
CA PRO A 53 6.71 -0.87 13.81
C PRO A 53 5.25 -0.43 14.02
N ASP A 54 5.02 0.84 14.36
CA ASP A 54 3.67 1.40 14.53
C ASP A 54 2.90 1.57 13.20
N ARG A 55 3.63 1.75 12.08
CA ARG A 55 3.06 1.96 10.74
C ARG A 55 2.96 0.69 9.91
N GLY A 56 3.67 -0.37 10.31
CA GLY A 56 3.67 -1.70 9.67
C GLY A 56 2.29 -2.26 9.29
N PRO A 57 1.22 -2.09 10.10
CA PRO A 57 -0.11 -2.63 9.76
C PRO A 57 -0.69 -2.14 8.43
N TYR A 58 -0.24 -1.00 7.90
CA TYR A 58 -0.74 -0.44 6.64
C TYR A 58 0.36 -0.04 5.66
N ALA A 59 1.47 0.53 6.13
CA ALA A 59 2.43 1.23 5.28
C ALA A 59 3.35 0.35 4.42
N HIS A 60 3.18 -0.97 4.42
CA HIS A 60 3.86 -1.87 3.48
C HIS A 60 3.27 -1.89 2.07
N GLY A 61 2.13 -1.22 1.86
CA GLY A 61 1.58 -1.00 0.51
C GLY A 61 1.97 0.37 -0.03
N LEU A 62 2.49 0.44 -1.26
CA LEU A 62 2.80 1.69 -1.96
C LEU A 62 1.63 2.69 -1.95
N ARG A 63 0.40 2.19 -2.05
CA ARG A 63 -0.82 3.01 -1.95
C ARG A 63 -0.88 3.88 -0.69
N TYR A 64 -0.38 3.39 0.43
CA TYR A 64 -0.42 4.13 1.68
C TYR A 64 0.69 5.18 1.76
N VAL A 65 1.85 4.92 1.13
CA VAL A 65 2.85 5.96 0.92
C VAL A 65 2.27 7.09 0.07
N ALA A 66 1.53 6.76 -0.98
CA ALA A 66 0.88 7.75 -1.83
C ALA A 66 -0.16 8.59 -1.07
N LEU A 67 -0.97 7.94 -0.22
CA LEU A 67 -1.95 8.60 0.63
C LEU A 67 -1.30 9.54 1.65
N GLU A 68 -0.24 9.10 2.32
CA GLU A 68 0.52 9.93 3.27
C GLU A 68 1.10 11.16 2.58
N LEU A 69 1.70 10.99 1.40
CA LEU A 69 2.23 12.12 0.63
C LEU A 69 1.13 13.13 0.23
N SER A 70 -0.08 12.66 -0.07
CA SER A 70 -1.23 13.52 -0.40
C SER A 70 -1.76 14.30 0.81
N LEU A 71 -1.57 13.78 2.02
CA LEU A 71 -1.89 14.52 3.24
C LEU A 71 -0.88 15.63 3.51
N LEU A 72 0.37 15.45 3.07
CA LEU A 72 1.44 16.43 3.21
C LEU A 72 1.42 17.52 2.13
N ILE A 73 0.88 17.20 0.95
CA ILE A 73 0.80 18.09 -0.21
C ILE A 73 -0.67 18.26 -0.59
N PRO A 74 -1.39 19.27 -0.06
CA PRO A 74 -2.83 19.44 -0.22
C PRO A 74 -3.32 19.55 -1.67
N GLU A 75 -2.45 20.00 -2.59
CA GLU A 75 -2.74 20.12 -4.01
C GLU A 75 -2.70 18.78 -4.75
N LEU A 76 -2.16 17.73 -4.13
CA LEU A 76 -1.98 16.41 -4.73
C LEU A 76 -3.28 15.61 -4.72
N ILE A 77 -3.74 15.27 -5.93
CA ILE A 77 -5.02 14.61 -6.15
C ILE A 77 -4.78 13.13 -6.39
N ILE A 78 -5.08 12.31 -5.39
CA ILE A 78 -5.12 10.84 -5.49
C ILE A 78 -6.09 10.40 -6.58
N ASP A 79 -5.67 9.41 -7.37
CA ASP A 79 -6.58 8.70 -8.28
C ASP A 79 -7.67 7.97 -7.48
N GLU A 80 -8.92 8.11 -7.93
CA GLU A 80 -10.08 7.52 -7.27
C GLU A 80 -10.02 5.99 -7.22
N HIS A 81 -9.33 5.36 -8.18
CA HIS A 81 -9.16 3.90 -8.24
C HIS A 81 -8.34 3.31 -7.09
N ILE A 82 -7.74 4.15 -6.25
CA ILE A 82 -6.99 3.74 -5.05
C ILE A 82 -7.92 3.52 -3.85
N ARG A 83 -9.11 4.12 -3.87
CA ARG A 83 -10.11 3.91 -2.82
C ARG A 83 -10.90 2.65 -3.13
N PHE A 84 -10.81 1.68 -2.23
CA PHE A 84 -11.76 0.58 -2.20
C PHE A 84 -13.04 1.11 -1.56
N ASP A 85 -13.94 1.66 -2.38
CA ASP A 85 -15.34 1.68 -1.97
C ASP A 85 -15.74 0.22 -1.85
N ILE A 86 -15.85 -0.25 -0.60
CA ILE A 86 -16.47 -1.54 -0.31
C ILE A 86 -17.96 -1.21 -0.29
N PRO A 87 -18.71 -1.44 -1.39
CA PRO A 87 -20.15 -1.26 -1.29
C PRO A 87 -20.64 -2.22 -0.22
N ASP A 88 -21.53 -1.74 0.65
CA ASP A 88 -22.39 -2.59 1.49
C ASP A 88 -23.33 -3.38 0.55
N LYS A 89 -22.75 -4.32 -0.19
CA LYS A 89 -23.50 -5.34 -0.88
C LYS A 89 -23.59 -6.50 0.09
N ASP A 90 -24.78 -7.06 0.20
CA ASP A 90 -24.93 -8.43 0.64
C ASP A 90 -24.05 -9.27 -0.29
N ILE A 91 -22.84 -9.57 0.16
CA ILE A 91 -21.96 -10.51 -0.51
C ILE A 91 -22.76 -11.80 -0.41
N GLU A 92 -23.36 -12.25 -1.52
CA GLU A 92 -23.70 -13.67 -1.66
C GLU A 92 -22.39 -14.38 -1.33
N LEU A 93 -22.30 -14.90 -0.09
CA LEU A 93 -21.13 -15.58 0.39
C LEU A 93 -20.84 -16.62 -0.66
N THR A 94 -19.83 -16.36 -1.50
CA THR A 94 -19.43 -17.32 -2.51
C THR A 94 -19.19 -18.58 -1.69
N LYS A 95 -19.92 -19.67 -1.97
CA LYS A 95 -19.86 -20.86 -1.12
C LYS A 95 -18.44 -21.42 -1.18
N PHE A 96 -17.59 -20.96 -0.27
CA PHE A 96 -16.26 -21.50 -0.11
C PHE A 96 -16.40 -22.79 0.65
N THR A 97 -15.86 -23.87 0.10
CA THR A 97 -15.64 -25.08 0.88
C THR A 97 -14.31 -24.91 1.58
N VAL A 98 -14.34 -24.64 2.88
CA VAL A 98 -13.15 -24.73 3.71
C VAL A 98 -12.89 -26.21 3.95
N ASN A 99 -11.75 -26.72 3.48
CA ASN A 99 -11.33 -28.06 3.87
C ASN A 99 -10.88 -28.04 5.33
N HIS A 100 -11.74 -28.52 6.22
CA HIS A 100 -11.47 -28.55 7.66
C HIS A 100 -10.34 -29.53 8.05
N ASP A 101 -9.96 -30.47 7.17
CA ASP A 101 -8.84 -31.39 7.41
C ASP A 101 -7.48 -30.70 7.27
N LEU A 102 -7.41 -29.56 6.56
CA LEU A 102 -6.18 -28.74 6.46
C LEU A 102 -5.85 -28.01 7.76
N VAL A 103 -6.85 -27.78 8.63
CA VAL A 103 -6.70 -27.07 9.90
C VAL A 103 -7.00 -28.03 11.04
N ASN A 104 -6.02 -28.88 11.34
CA ASN A 104 -6.11 -29.83 12.44
C ASN A 104 -6.00 -29.12 13.82
N GLU A 105 -6.26 -29.86 14.89
CA GLU A 105 -6.24 -29.34 16.27
C GLU A 105 -4.89 -28.76 16.71
N PHE A 106 -3.78 -29.21 16.10
CA PHE A 106 -2.47 -28.63 16.37
C PHE A 106 -2.36 -27.22 15.77
N ILE A 107 -2.79 -27.03 14.52
CA ILE A 107 -2.78 -25.72 13.86
C ILE A 107 -3.73 -24.74 14.56
N LYS A 108 -4.91 -25.18 15.00
CA LYS A 108 -5.87 -24.33 15.74
C LYS A 108 -5.29 -23.77 17.05
N LYS A 109 -4.40 -24.52 17.72
CA LYS A 109 -3.71 -24.04 18.93
C LYS A 109 -2.65 -22.98 18.62
N LEU A 110 -2.02 -23.04 17.46
CA LEU A 110 -0.96 -22.12 17.04
C LEU A 110 -1.51 -20.85 16.39
N CYS A 111 -2.61 -20.95 15.65
CA CYS A 111 -3.25 -19.85 14.94
C CYS A 111 -4.78 -19.93 15.13
N PRO A 112 -5.32 -19.36 16.21
CA PRO A 112 -6.73 -19.51 16.59
C PRO A 112 -7.68 -18.66 15.72
N VAL A 113 -7.16 -17.68 14.97
CA VAL A 113 -7.95 -16.74 14.17
C VAL A 113 -7.38 -16.66 12.77
N TYR A 114 -8.26 -16.80 11.78
CA TYR A 114 -7.96 -16.58 10.37
C TYR A 114 -9.10 -15.76 9.74
N SER A 115 -8.77 -14.92 8.76
CA SER A 115 -9.73 -14.16 7.97
C SER A 115 -9.47 -14.38 6.47
N ILE A 116 -10.51 -14.25 5.66
CA ILE A 116 -10.43 -14.41 4.21
C ILE A 116 -11.15 -13.22 3.57
N THR A 117 -10.52 -12.60 2.59
CA THR A 117 -11.10 -11.56 1.74
C THR A 117 -10.92 -11.95 0.29
N LYS A 118 -12.00 -11.92 -0.49
CA LYS A 118 -11.98 -12.17 -1.94
C LYS A 118 -11.99 -10.82 -2.67
N ILE A 119 -11.02 -10.63 -3.56
CA ILE A 119 -10.91 -9.47 -4.44
C ILE A 119 -11.05 -9.98 -5.88
N GLU A 120 -12.02 -9.46 -6.62
CA GLU A 120 -12.28 -9.84 -8.02
C GLU A 120 -11.88 -8.72 -8.97
N ASN A 121 -11.72 -9.06 -10.25
CA ASN A 121 -11.40 -8.10 -11.32
C ASN A 121 -10.10 -7.33 -11.08
N VAL A 122 -9.13 -7.96 -10.41
CA VAL A 122 -7.78 -7.40 -10.24
C VAL A 122 -7.16 -7.19 -11.61
N LYS A 123 -6.85 -5.94 -11.94
CA LYS A 123 -6.04 -5.60 -13.10
C LYS A 123 -4.58 -5.59 -12.66
N ASN A 124 -3.79 -6.51 -13.18
CA ASN A 124 -2.34 -6.40 -13.07
C ASN A 124 -1.89 -5.44 -14.16
N GLY A 125 -1.18 -4.38 -13.74
CA GLY A 125 -0.53 -3.43 -14.65
C GLY A 125 0.55 -4.09 -15.48
#